data_AF-A0A1S3GL16-F1
#
_entry.id   AF-A0A1S3GL16-F1
#
_cell.length_a   1.000
_cell.length_b   1.000
_cell.length_c   1.000
_cell.angle_alpha   90.00
_cell.angle_beta   90.00
_cell.angle_gamma   90.00
#
_symmetry.space_group_name_H-M   'P 1'
#
loop_
_entity.id
_entity.type
_entity.pdbx_description
1 polymer ?
#
loop_
_entity_poly.entity_id
_entity_poly.type
_entity_poly.pdbx_seq_one_letter_code
_entity_poly.pdbx_strand_id
1 'polypeptide(L)' 'MTASTVLGFPVVFSAISREKAVELLRKCLEELQKRFILNLPTFSVRIIDRNGIHDLDNISFPKQVS' A
#
# COMPACT_ATOMS: atom_id res chain seq x y z
N MET A 1 1.64 -27.15 -21.78
CA MET A 1 2.48 -26.40 -22.74
C MET A 1 2.60 -24.96 -22.25
N THR A 2 3.83 -24.50 -22.23
CA THR A 2 4.38 -23.32 -21.56
C THR A 2 3.97 -21.99 -22.19
N ALA A 3 3.85 -20.94 -21.37
CA ALA A 3 4.38 -19.62 -21.73
C ALA A 3 4.76 -18.85 -20.46
N SER A 4 6.07 -18.74 -20.27
CA SER A 4 6.72 -17.83 -19.34
C SER A 4 6.51 -16.39 -19.83
N THR A 5 6.17 -15.46 -18.94
CA THR A 5 6.40 -14.03 -19.15
C THR A 5 6.98 -13.49 -17.86
N VAL A 6 8.27 -13.20 -17.91
CA VAL A 6 9.05 -12.60 -16.85
C VAL A 6 8.85 -11.08 -16.85
N LEU A 7 8.56 -10.53 -15.67
CA LEU A 7 8.77 -9.15 -15.20
C LEU A 7 8.01 -8.01 -15.91
N GLY A 8 6.95 -7.57 -15.24
CA GLY A 8 6.30 -6.28 -15.45
C GLY A 8 5.12 -6.10 -14.51
N PHE A 9 5.33 -6.35 -13.20
CA PHE A 9 4.35 -6.37 -12.10
C PHE A 9 2.98 -5.73 -12.42
N PRO A 10 1.98 -6.50 -12.88
CA PRO A 10 0.64 -6.26 -12.39
C PRO A 10 0.63 -6.91 -11.01
N VAL A 11 0.52 -6.12 -9.94
CA VAL A 11 0.15 -6.67 -8.64
C VAL A 11 -1.29 -7.18 -8.83
N VAL A 12 -1.43 -8.41 -9.34
CA VAL A 12 -2.70 -9.07 -9.58
C VAL A 12 -3.22 -9.50 -8.22
N PHE A 13 -3.80 -8.54 -7.51
CA PHE A 13 -4.69 -8.79 -6.39
C PHE A 13 -6.02 -9.32 -6.92
N SER A 14 -6.04 -10.47 -7.60
CA SER A 14 -7.24 -10.95 -8.32
C SER A 14 -8.46 -11.26 -7.43
N ALA A 15 -8.36 -11.14 -6.10
CA ALA A 15 -9.51 -11.22 -5.20
C ALA A 15 -9.21 -10.62 -3.81
N ILE A 16 -8.66 -9.41 -3.72
CA ILE A 16 -8.57 -8.72 -2.43
C ILE A 16 -9.77 -7.80 -2.22
N SER A 17 -10.40 -7.88 -1.05
CA SER A 17 -11.41 -6.90 -0.64
C SER A 17 -10.74 -5.58 -0.27
N ARG A 18 -11.48 -4.47 -0.28
CA ARG A 18 -10.93 -3.13 0.01
C ARG A 18 -10.25 -3.10 1.38
N GLU A 19 -10.85 -3.75 2.36
CA GLU A 19 -10.38 -3.81 3.74
C GLU A 19 -9.05 -4.53 3.84
N LYS A 20 -8.93 -5.70 3.19
CA LYS A 20 -7.67 -6.46 3.14
C LYS A 20 -6.58 -5.70 2.40
N ALA A 21 -6.93 -4.95 1.35
CA ALA A 21 -5.96 -4.14 0.61
C ALA A 21 -5.36 -3.05 1.50
N VAL A 22 -6.20 -2.37 2.27
CA VAL A 22 -5.76 -1.35 3.25
C VAL A 22 -4.91 -1.97 4.35
N GLU A 23 -5.29 -3.15 4.86
CA GLU A 23 -4.51 -3.86 5.88
C GLU A 23 -3.11 -4.26 5.37
N LEU A 24 -3.03 -4.78 4.14
CA LEU A 24 -1.74 -5.10 3.51
C LEU A 24 -0.89 -3.85 3.26
N LEU A 25 -1.51 -2.76 2.80
CA LEU A 25 -0.82 -1.49 2.62
C LEU A 25 -0.22 -1.02 3.95
N ARG A 26 -0.97 -1.12 5.06
CA ARG A 26 -0.47 -0.77 6.39
C ARG A 26 0.76 -1.60 6.78
N LYS A 27 0.73 -2.92 6.59
CA LYS A 27 1.87 -3.81 6.86
C LYS A 27 3.09 -3.46 6.01
N CYS A 28 2.88 -3.07 4.75
CA CYS A 28 3.95 -2.62 3.87
C CYS A 28 4.57 -1.30 4.37
N LEU A 29 3.74 -0.34 4.79
CA LEU A 29 4.19 0.94 5.34
C LEU A 29 4.96 0.76 6.66
N GLU A 30 4.57 -0.19 7.51
CA GLU A 30 5.31 -0.52 8.74
C GLU A 30 6.72 -1.05 8.46
N GLU A 31 6.89 -1.91 7.44
CA GLU A 31 8.21 -2.37 7.02
C GLU A 31 9.04 -1.25 6.36
N LEU A 32 8.38 -0.33 5.63
CA LEU A 32 9.04 0.87 5.10
C LEU A 32 9.57 1.76 6.23
N GLN A 33 8.82 2.02 7.29
CA GLN A 33 9.32 2.81 8.44
C GLN A 33 10.58 2.23 9.08
N LYS A 34 10.72 0.89 9.10
CA LYS A 34 11.89 0.23 9.70
C LYS A 34 13.12 0.23 8.78
N ARG A 35 12.91 0.09 7.47
CA ARG A 35 14.00 -0.16 6.50
C ARG A 35 14.38 1.06 5.68
N PHE A 36 13.58 2.12 5.71
CA PHE A 36 13.83 3.32 4.93
C PHE A 36 14.61 4.35 5.76
N ILE A 37 15.70 4.87 5.19
CA ILE A 37 16.59 5.83 5.85
C ILE A 37 15.92 7.20 6.01
N LEU A 38 14.90 7.49 5.18
CA LEU A 38 14.13 8.72 5.21
C LEU A 38 12.87 8.55 6.04
N ASN A 39 12.58 9.52 6.90
CA ASN A 39 11.36 9.54 7.71
C ASN A 39 10.19 10.10 6.90
N LEU A 40 9.24 9.22 6.55
CA LEU A 40 7.97 9.59 5.92
C LEU A 40 6.83 9.41 6.94
N PRO A 41 6.46 10.45 7.69
CA PRO A 41 5.55 10.30 8.83
C PRO A 41 4.08 10.14 8.43
N THR A 42 3.70 10.47 7.21
CA THR A 42 2.29 10.53 6.80
C THR A 42 2.12 10.09 5.35
N PHE A 43 1.14 9.23 5.10
CA PHE A 43 0.79 8.72 3.78
C PHE A 43 -0.68 9.00 3.49
N SER A 44 -0.94 9.70 2.38
CA SER A 44 -2.29 9.89 1.86
C SER A 44 -2.65 8.73 0.94
N VAL A 45 -3.76 8.07 1.23
CA VAL A 45 -4.21 6.88 0.49
C VAL A 45 -5.49 7.22 -0.26
N ARG A 46 -5.55 6.83 -1.54
CA ARG A 46 -6.73 6.99 -2.39
C ARG A 46 -7.12 5.66 -2.99
N ILE A 47 -8.39 5.32 -2.91
CA ILE A 47 -8.96 4.15 -3.59
C ILE A 47 -9.69 4.64 -4.83
N ILE A 48 -9.32 4.10 -5.99
CA ILE A 48 -9.97 4.41 -7.26
C ILE A 48 -10.86 3.23 -7.62
N ASP A 49 -12.16 3.49 -7.78
CA ASP A 49 -13.14 2.49 -8.20
C ASP A 49 -14.00 3.00 -9.37
N ARG A 50 -15.01 2.22 -9.78
CA ARG A 50 -15.94 2.59 -10.87
C ARG A 50 -16.78 3.83 -10.55
N ASN A 51 -16.91 4.19 -9.29
CA ASN A 51 -17.71 5.31 -8.80
C ASN A 51 -16.85 6.57 -8.63
N GLY A 52 -15.53 6.47 -8.76
CA GLY A 52 -14.61 7.60 -8.75
C GLY A 52 -13.40 7.38 -7.83
N ILE A 53 -12.87 8.49 -7.32
CA ILE A 53 -11.73 8.51 -6.41
C ILE A 53 -12.27 8.73 -4.99
N HIS A 54 -11.91 7.83 -4.08
CA HIS A 54 -12.24 7.91 -2.66
C HIS A 54 -10.96 8.18 -1.88
N ASP A 55 -10.85 9.37 -1.31
CA ASP A 55 -9.78 9.69 -0.35
C ASP A 55 -10.04 8.94 0.97
N LEU A 56 -9.02 8.23 1.46
CA LEU A 56 -9.03 7.61 2.79
C LEU A 56 -8.32 8.50 3.80
N ASP A 57 -8.58 8.23 5.08
CA ASP A 57 -7.85 8.84 6.17
C ASP A 57 -6.34 8.63 6.01
N ASN A 58 -5.58 9.69 6.29
CA ASN A 58 -4.14 9.67 6.20
C ASN A 58 -3.58 8.67 7.22
N ILE A 59 -2.69 7.78 6.76
CA ILE A 59 -1.97 6.87 7.64
C ILE A 59 -0.76 7.63 8.18
N SER A 60 -0.83 8.06 9.44
CA SER A 60 0.28 8.70 10.13
C SER A 60 1.00 7.72 11.06
N PHE A 61 2.33 7.69 10.98
CA PHE A 61 3.17 6.99 11.93
C PHE A 61 3.77 8.04 12.88
N PRO A 62 3.46 7.98 14.20
CA PRO A 62 4.04 8.92 15.15
C PRO A 62 5.55 8.71 15.17
N LYS A 63 6.29 9.81 15.00
CA LYS A 63 7.74 9.78 15.15
C LYS A 63 8.04 9.38 16.60
N GLN A 64 8.73 8.27 16.81
CA GLN A 64 9.31 7.94 18.11
C GLN A 64 10.38 9.01 18.40
N VAL A 65 9.96 10.09 19.06
CA VAL A 65 10.87 11.09 19.60
C VAL A 65 11.38 10.50 20.91
N SER A 66 12.57 9.90 20.85
CA SER A 66 13.37 9.52 22.01
C SER A 66 13.85 10.73 22.79
#